data_AF-A0A965A5U6-F1
#
_entry.id   AF-A0A965A5U6-F1
#
_cell.length_a   1.000
_cell.length_b   1.000
_cell.length_c   1.000
_cell.angle_alpha   90.00
_cell.angle_beta   90.00
_cell.angle_gamma   90.00
#
_symmetry.space_group_name_H-M   'P 1'
#
loop_
_entity.id
_entity.type
_entity.pdbx_description
1 polymer ?
#
loop_
_entity_poly.entity_id
_entity_poly.type
_entity_poly.pdbx_seq_one_letter_code
_entity_poly.pdbx_strand_id
1 'polypeptide(L)'
;VSAAKPKIANYPFTTLEPHLGVVRLNNTTEFVIADIPGIIEGASQGKGLGDQFLRHIERARVLCVLIDLVSMEEISPAEQQEILLRELKAYQPELLDRPRLVVGTKTDSATPEMIAAWTGPKISAVTGDGVRDVLNQLAVLVAEARTTEPAPIGPVTFRPEPQGTRVERLGSNEFRLHGRDIERSIALNDLTNADALNYIDDRMSRLGIPRLLARAGATEGAIVWIGTFSFDYTPEQ
;
A
#
# COMPACT_ATOMS: atom_id res chain seq x y z
N VAL A 1 -8.04 -26.81 -4.19
CA VAL A 1 -8.11 -25.34 -4.35
C VAL A 1 -7.24 -24.96 -5.53
N SER A 2 -7.66 -23.99 -6.36
CA SER A 2 -7.07 -23.59 -7.67
C SER A 2 -7.55 -24.39 -8.90
N ALA A 3 -8.49 -23.80 -9.64
CA ALA A 3 -8.67 -23.99 -11.08
C ALA A 3 -7.91 -22.92 -11.90
N ALA A 4 -7.18 -22.03 -11.22
CA ALA A 4 -6.33 -21.01 -11.81
C ALA A 4 -4.90 -21.32 -11.40
N LYS A 5 -4.03 -21.56 -12.40
CA LYS A 5 -2.58 -21.72 -12.21
C LYS A 5 -2.08 -20.69 -11.18
N PRO A 6 -1.33 -21.11 -10.14
CA PRO A 6 -0.74 -20.18 -9.19
C PRO A 6 -0.04 -19.07 -9.96
N LYS A 7 -0.47 -17.83 -9.76
CA LYS A 7 0.23 -16.69 -10.35
C LYS A 7 1.40 -16.38 -9.42
N ILE A 8 2.61 -16.66 -9.88
CA ILE A 8 3.83 -16.13 -9.31
C ILE A 8 3.71 -14.61 -9.34
N ALA A 9 3.55 -13.99 -8.17
CA ALA A 9 3.47 -12.55 -8.07
C ALA A 9 4.81 -12.02 -7.56
N ASN A 10 5.54 -11.33 -8.44
CA ASN A 10 6.78 -10.65 -8.11
C ASN A 10 6.47 -9.41 -7.26
N TYR A 11 6.38 -9.59 -5.95
CA TYR A 11 6.31 -8.49 -5.02
C TYR A 11 7.73 -7.96 -4.74
N PRO A 12 7.95 -6.64 -4.70
CA PRO A 12 9.29 -6.03 -4.77
C PRO A 12 10.19 -6.22 -3.52
N PHE A 13 9.90 -7.18 -2.65
CA PHE A 13 10.56 -7.39 -1.36
C PHE A 13 10.64 -8.87 -0.93
N THR A 14 10.47 -9.83 -1.86
CA THR A 14 10.43 -11.27 -1.55
C THR A 14 11.66 -11.98 -2.11
N THR A 15 12.37 -12.76 -1.29
CA THR A 15 13.55 -13.56 -1.70
C THR A 15 13.21 -15.02 -2.00
N LEU A 16 12.07 -15.52 -1.48
CA LEU A 16 11.43 -16.79 -1.81
C LEU A 16 9.93 -16.53 -2.01
N GLU A 17 9.38 -16.98 -3.13
CA GLU A 17 8.02 -16.64 -3.58
C GLU A 17 6.98 -17.54 -2.90
N PRO A 18 6.06 -16.99 -2.07
CA PRO A 18 4.98 -17.80 -1.51
C PRO A 18 4.05 -18.30 -2.63
N HIS A 19 3.55 -19.52 -2.49
CA HIS A 19 2.57 -20.04 -3.45
C HIS A 19 1.22 -19.34 -3.25
N LEU A 20 0.85 -18.50 -4.21
CA LEU A 20 -0.40 -17.75 -4.18
C LEU A 20 -1.49 -18.49 -4.95
N GLY A 21 -2.64 -18.69 -4.29
CA GLY A 21 -3.86 -19.20 -4.87
C GLY A 21 -4.97 -18.15 -4.84
N VAL A 22 -5.64 -17.94 -5.97
CA VAL A 22 -6.87 -17.13 -5.99
C VAL A 22 -8.06 -18.06 -5.78
N VAL A 23 -8.86 -17.75 -4.76
CA VAL A 23 -10.11 -18.45 -4.47
C VAL A 23 -11.28 -17.63 -4.97
N ARG A 24 -12.12 -18.26 -5.78
CA ARG A 24 -13.40 -17.71 -6.26
C ARG A 24 -14.51 -18.65 -5.83
N LEU A 25 -15.38 -18.19 -4.93
CA LEU A 25 -16.51 -18.99 -4.45
C LEU A 25 -17.79 -18.71 -5.24
N ASN A 26 -17.97 -17.46 -5.67
CA ASN A 26 -19.08 -16.98 -6.50
C ASN A 26 -18.63 -15.70 -7.24
N ASN A 27 -19.55 -15.03 -7.94
CA ASN A 27 -19.24 -13.84 -8.75
C ASN A 27 -18.80 -12.61 -7.93
N THR A 28 -19.06 -12.58 -6.63
CA THR A 28 -18.82 -11.41 -5.76
C THR A 28 -17.75 -11.67 -4.70
N THR A 29 -17.44 -12.93 -4.41
CA THR A 29 -16.57 -13.34 -3.31
C THR A 29 -15.29 -13.96 -3.87
N GLU A 30 -14.24 -13.14 -3.88
CA GLU A 30 -12.88 -13.55 -4.20
C GLU A 30 -11.85 -13.07 -3.16
N PHE A 31 -10.86 -13.92 -2.90
CA PHE A 31 -9.75 -13.62 -2.02
C PHE A 31 -8.50 -14.42 -2.42
N VAL A 32 -7.35 -13.96 -1.95
CA VAL A 32 -6.05 -14.58 -2.19
C VAL A 32 -5.66 -15.37 -0.95
N ILE A 33 -5.23 -16.61 -1.14
CA ILE A 33 -4.55 -17.43 -0.15
C ILE A 33 -3.07 -17.44 -0.51
N ALA A 34 -2.22 -17.25 0.49
CA ALA A 34 -0.79 -17.52 0.38
C ALA A 34 -0.51 -18.77 1.22
N ASP A 35 0.11 -19.77 0.61
CA ASP A 35 0.68 -20.88 1.35
C ASP A 35 2.03 -20.42 1.91
N ILE A 36 2.13 -20.44 3.23
CA ILE A 36 3.35 -20.11 3.95
C ILE A 36 3.92 -21.45 4.42
N PRO A 37 4.94 -22.00 3.74
CA PRO A 37 5.57 -23.24 4.18
C PRO A 37 5.99 -23.06 5.64
N GLY A 38 5.69 -24.08 6.44
CA GLY A 38 5.49 -23.98 7.87
C GLY A 38 6.51 -23.14 8.63
N ILE A 39 6.05 -22.64 9.78
CA ILE A 39 6.92 -22.24 10.87
C ILE A 39 7.55 -23.53 11.39
N ILE A 40 8.52 -24.06 10.65
CA ILE A 40 9.24 -25.27 11.04
C ILE A 40 10.15 -24.85 12.20
N GLU A 41 10.24 -25.70 13.23
CA GLU A 41 11.21 -25.56 14.31
C GLU A 41 12.56 -25.06 13.76
N GLY A 42 12.99 -23.87 14.18
CA GLY A 42 14.22 -23.24 13.70
C GLY A 42 14.04 -22.01 12.81
N ALA A 43 12.81 -21.60 12.46
CA ALA A 43 12.56 -20.28 11.84
C ALA A 43 13.08 -19.11 12.72
N SER A 44 13.02 -19.27 14.05
CA SER A 44 13.53 -18.32 15.04
C SER A 44 15.04 -18.48 15.37
N GLN A 45 15.69 -19.58 14.97
CA GLN A 45 17.11 -19.85 15.28
C GLN A 45 18.10 -19.14 14.34
N GLY A 46 17.75 -17.95 13.85
CA GLY A 46 18.74 -16.97 13.35
C GLY A 46 19.36 -17.25 11.98
N LYS A 47 18.80 -18.15 11.14
CA LYS A 47 19.29 -18.33 9.75
C LYS A 47 18.74 -17.30 8.75
N GLY A 48 17.97 -16.30 9.20
CA GLY A 48 17.45 -15.21 8.36
C GLY A 48 16.34 -15.60 7.36
N LEU A 49 15.99 -16.89 7.26
CA LEU A 49 14.89 -17.39 6.43
C LEU A 49 13.52 -17.19 7.10
N GLY A 50 13.40 -17.44 8.41
CA GLY A 50 12.12 -17.35 9.13
C GLY A 50 11.49 -15.96 9.09
N ASP A 51 12.28 -14.91 9.40
CA ASP A 51 11.79 -13.52 9.39
C ASP A 51 11.34 -13.03 8.01
N GLN A 52 11.96 -13.53 6.93
CA GLN A 52 11.58 -13.18 5.56
C GLN A 52 10.27 -13.85 5.12
N PHE A 53 10.02 -15.08 5.57
CA PHE A 53 8.74 -15.78 5.34
C PHE A 53 7.62 -15.16 6.16
N LEU A 54 7.86 -14.92 7.45
CA LEU A 54 6.88 -14.37 8.37
C LEU A 54 6.46 -12.94 7.98
N ARG A 55 7.31 -12.17 7.30
CA ARG A 55 6.89 -10.88 6.70
C ARG A 55 5.66 -10.97 5.78
N HIS A 56 5.42 -12.13 5.16
CA HIS A 56 4.22 -12.33 4.32
C HIS A 56 2.97 -12.52 5.16
N ILE A 57 3.10 -13.12 6.35
CA ILE A 57 2.01 -13.28 7.30
C ILE A 57 1.53 -11.92 7.81
N GLU A 58 2.41 -10.91 7.87
CA GLU A 58 2.05 -9.55 8.27
C GLU A 58 0.97 -8.93 7.37
N ARG A 59 0.87 -9.35 6.11
CA ARG A 59 -0.18 -8.87 5.19
C ARG A 59 -1.47 -9.70 5.25
N ALA A 60 -1.44 -10.86 5.88
CA ALA A 60 -2.59 -11.76 5.94
C ALA A 60 -3.61 -11.29 6.97
N ARG A 61 -4.75 -10.77 6.52
CA ARG A 61 -5.84 -10.31 7.40
C ARG A 61 -6.47 -11.41 8.26
N VAL A 62 -6.43 -12.64 7.77
CA VAL A 62 -7.00 -13.82 8.41
C VAL A 62 -5.96 -14.93 8.33
N LEU A 63 -5.83 -15.70 9.40
CA LEU A 63 -4.93 -16.84 9.47
C LEU A 63 -5.72 -18.16 9.32
N CYS A 64 -5.20 -19.08 8.51
CA CYS A 64 -5.69 -20.46 8.45
C CYS A 64 -4.62 -21.37 9.05
N VAL A 65 -4.91 -21.95 10.21
CA VAL A 65 -3.98 -22.82 10.94
C VAL A 65 -4.35 -24.26 10.65
N LEU A 66 -3.48 -24.98 9.93
CA LEU A 66 -3.67 -26.39 9.64
C LEU A 66 -3.02 -27.25 10.72
N ILE A 67 -3.80 -28.15 11.33
CA ILE A 67 -3.35 -29.08 12.37
C ILE A 67 -3.38 -30.50 11.82
N ASP A 68 -2.29 -31.24 11.96
CA ASP A 68 -2.19 -32.60 11.46
C ASP A 68 -2.84 -33.58 12.44
N LEU A 69 -3.91 -34.24 12.01
CA LEU A 69 -4.62 -35.24 12.83
C LEU A 69 -3.88 -36.59 12.90
N VAL A 70 -2.90 -36.83 12.02
CA VAL A 70 -2.11 -38.07 11.94
C VAL A 70 -0.63 -37.82 12.16
N SER A 71 -0.30 -36.87 13.03
CA SER A 71 1.09 -36.49 13.31
C SER A 71 1.95 -37.72 13.63
N MET A 72 3.06 -37.87 12.89
CA MET A 72 4.02 -38.96 13.07
C MET A 72 4.87 -38.80 14.33
N GLU A 73 4.90 -37.60 14.90
CA GLU A 73 5.71 -37.23 16.07
C GLU A 73 4.95 -37.44 17.39
N GLU A 74 3.76 -38.05 17.35
CA GLU A 74 2.86 -38.28 18.50
C GLU A 74 2.45 -37.01 19.26
N ILE A 75 2.69 -35.82 18.69
CA ILE A 75 2.26 -34.54 19.26
C ILE A 75 0.75 -34.38 19.08
N SER A 76 0.05 -34.13 20.19
CA SER A 76 -1.40 -33.98 20.15
C SER A 76 -1.82 -32.75 19.33
N PRO A 77 -3.02 -32.76 18.70
CA PRO A 77 -3.52 -31.61 17.94
C PRO A 77 -3.54 -30.29 18.74
N ALA A 78 -3.79 -30.38 20.06
CA ALA A 78 -3.79 -29.22 20.94
C ALA A 78 -2.37 -28.66 21.16
N GLU A 79 -1.38 -29.52 21.35
CA GLU A 79 0.02 -29.12 21.50
C GLU A 79 0.57 -28.54 20.19
N GLN A 80 0.24 -29.12 19.03
CA GLN A 80 0.62 -28.55 17.73
C GLN A 80 0.11 -27.12 17.58
N GLN A 81 -1.17 -26.89 17.92
CA GLN A 81 -1.74 -25.54 17.92
C GLN A 81 -0.99 -24.62 18.89
N GLU A 82 -0.73 -25.06 20.11
CA GLU A 82 -0.03 -24.24 21.11
C GLU A 82 1.38 -23.84 20.64
N ILE A 83 2.13 -24.77 20.06
CA ILE A 83 3.46 -24.53 19.50
C ILE A 83 3.39 -23.45 18.42
N LEU A 84 2.51 -23.61 17.42
CA LEU A 84 2.34 -22.64 16.34
C LEU A 84 1.97 -21.25 16.87
N LEU A 85 1.07 -21.17 17.85
CA LEU A 85 0.67 -19.90 18.45
C LEU A 85 1.80 -19.25 19.26
N ARG A 86 2.61 -20.05 19.94
CA ARG A 86 3.78 -19.57 20.68
C ARG A 86 4.83 -18.99 19.74
N GLU A 87 5.06 -19.63 18.60
CA GLU A 87 5.98 -19.14 17.58
C GLU A 87 5.48 -17.86 16.91
N LEU A 88 4.19 -17.80 16.55
CA LEU A 88 3.57 -16.57 16.05
C LEU A 88 3.73 -15.42 17.04
N LYS A 89 3.50 -15.69 18.34
CA LYS A 89 3.68 -14.71 19.41
C LYS A 89 5.12 -14.23 19.54
N ALA A 90 6.09 -15.15 19.43
CA ALA A 90 7.50 -14.85 19.54
C ALA A 90 8.00 -14.01 18.37
N TYR A 91 7.44 -14.20 17.17
CA TYR A 91 7.71 -13.36 16.02
C TYR A 91 7.08 -11.97 16.15
N GLN A 92 5.75 -11.94 16.30
CA GLN A 92 5.00 -10.69 16.40
C GLN A 92 3.70 -10.89 17.19
N PRO A 93 3.59 -10.34 18.42
CA PRO A 93 2.41 -10.53 19.27
C PRO A 93 1.07 -10.13 18.63
N GLU A 94 1.05 -9.06 17.81
CA GLU A 94 -0.18 -8.56 17.19
C GLU A 94 -0.79 -9.54 16.16
N LEU A 95 -0.01 -10.52 15.68
CA LEU A 95 -0.55 -11.59 14.83
C LEU A 95 -1.57 -12.46 15.56
N LEU A 96 -1.47 -12.53 16.90
CA LEU A 96 -2.46 -13.25 17.69
C LEU A 96 -3.81 -12.54 17.76
N ASP A 97 -3.89 -11.25 17.47
CA ASP A 97 -5.17 -10.54 17.50
C ASP A 97 -5.98 -10.77 16.22
N ARG A 98 -5.37 -11.39 15.20
CA ARG A 98 -6.02 -11.62 13.90
C ARG A 98 -7.06 -12.74 13.98
N PRO A 99 -8.20 -12.59 13.27
CA PRO A 99 -9.15 -13.67 13.09
C PRO A 99 -8.44 -14.90 12.51
N ARG A 100 -8.72 -16.07 13.08
CA ARG A 100 -8.11 -17.32 12.63
C ARG A 100 -9.11 -18.46 12.56
N LEU A 101 -8.89 -19.34 11.60
CA LEU A 101 -9.60 -20.61 11.49
C LEU A 101 -8.61 -21.74 11.74
N VAL A 102 -8.89 -22.60 12.71
CA VAL A 102 -8.09 -23.80 12.98
C VAL A 102 -8.75 -24.99 12.32
N VAL A 103 -8.02 -25.71 11.47
CA VAL A 103 -8.54 -26.75 10.58
C VAL A 103 -7.73 -28.02 10.75
N GLY A 104 -8.41 -29.13 11.05
CA GLY A 104 -7.79 -30.46 11.05
C GLY A 104 -7.56 -30.95 9.62
N THR A 105 -6.34 -31.36 9.27
CA THR A 105 -6.00 -31.86 7.94
C THR A 105 -5.72 -33.37 7.95
N LYS A 106 -5.55 -33.96 6.75
CA LYS A 106 -5.26 -35.39 6.51
C LYS A 106 -6.33 -36.34 7.05
N THR A 107 -7.60 -35.94 7.00
CA THR A 107 -8.73 -36.80 7.38
C THR A 107 -8.84 -38.09 6.55
N ASP A 108 -8.27 -38.13 5.34
CA ASP A 108 -8.17 -39.34 4.51
C ASP A 108 -7.30 -40.44 5.13
N SER A 109 -6.37 -40.07 6.01
CA SER A 109 -5.43 -40.98 6.66
C SER A 109 -5.73 -41.17 8.15
N ALA A 110 -6.65 -40.40 8.72
CA ALA A 110 -7.00 -40.41 10.14
C ALA A 110 -7.99 -41.53 10.49
N THR A 111 -7.90 -42.07 11.70
CA THR A 111 -8.89 -43.05 12.17
C THR A 111 -10.23 -42.35 12.49
N PRO A 112 -11.36 -43.07 12.44
CA PRO A 112 -12.67 -42.50 12.80
C PRO A 112 -12.69 -41.84 14.20
N GLU A 113 -11.96 -42.40 15.16
CA GLU A 113 -11.84 -41.88 16.52
C GLU A 113 -11.11 -40.53 16.53
N MET A 114 -10.01 -40.40 15.78
CA MET A 114 -9.26 -39.14 15.64
C MET A 114 -10.12 -38.05 14.98
N ILE A 115 -10.88 -38.43 13.94
CA ILE A 115 -11.80 -37.53 13.23
C ILE A 115 -12.96 -37.08 14.13
N ALA A 116 -13.44 -37.96 15.02
CA ALA A 116 -14.50 -37.67 15.97
C ALA A 116 -14.01 -36.82 17.15
N ALA A 117 -12.75 -36.97 17.56
CA ALA A 117 -12.13 -36.16 18.60
C ALA A 117 -11.94 -34.69 18.18
N TRP A 118 -11.81 -34.42 16.88
CA TRP A 118 -11.71 -33.05 16.35
C TRP A 118 -13.09 -32.42 16.12
N THR A 119 -13.40 -31.37 16.88
CA THR A 119 -14.69 -30.67 16.83
C THR A 119 -14.73 -29.52 15.82
N GLY A 120 -13.56 -29.10 15.30
CA GLY A 120 -13.45 -28.00 14.36
C GLY A 120 -13.69 -28.39 12.90
N PRO A 121 -13.57 -27.43 11.97
CA PRO A 121 -13.52 -27.71 10.55
C PRO A 121 -12.37 -28.67 10.24
N LYS A 122 -12.59 -29.53 9.24
CA LYS A 122 -11.63 -30.55 8.85
C LYS A 122 -11.64 -30.77 7.36
N ILE A 123 -10.49 -31.12 6.80
CA ILE A 123 -10.30 -31.29 5.37
C ILE A 123 -9.49 -32.53 5.04
N SER A 124 -9.66 -33.01 3.81
CA SER A 124 -8.70 -33.88 3.15
C SER A 124 -8.21 -33.18 1.89
N ALA A 125 -6.91 -32.92 1.81
CA ALA A 125 -6.31 -32.32 0.62
C ALA A 125 -6.30 -33.29 -0.57
N VAL A 126 -6.27 -34.60 -0.29
CA VAL A 126 -6.21 -35.68 -1.30
C VAL A 126 -7.58 -35.89 -1.95
N THR A 127 -8.63 -36.02 -1.14
CA THR A 127 -9.99 -36.27 -1.64
C THR A 127 -10.74 -34.97 -1.97
N GLY A 128 -10.30 -33.85 -1.41
CA GLY A 128 -10.98 -32.56 -1.50
C GLY A 128 -12.13 -32.40 -0.51
N ASP A 129 -12.37 -33.39 0.36
CA ASP A 129 -13.45 -33.34 1.36
C ASP A 129 -13.24 -32.18 2.35
N GLY A 130 -14.35 -31.54 2.75
CA GLY A 130 -14.38 -30.38 3.66
C GLY A 130 -13.72 -29.08 3.16
N VAL A 131 -12.97 -29.12 2.05
CA VAL A 131 -12.21 -27.96 1.53
C VAL A 131 -13.15 -26.80 1.19
N ARG A 132 -14.28 -27.08 0.55
CA ARG A 132 -15.24 -26.03 0.16
C ARG A 132 -15.84 -25.32 1.37
N ASP A 133 -16.15 -26.06 2.42
CA ASP A 133 -16.73 -25.50 3.64
C ASP A 133 -15.72 -24.63 4.40
N VAL A 134 -14.47 -25.08 4.48
CA VAL A 134 -13.37 -24.27 5.03
C VAL A 134 -13.17 -22.98 4.24
N LEU A 135 -13.19 -23.04 2.90
CA LEU A 135 -13.07 -21.83 2.07
C LEU A 135 -14.25 -20.87 2.29
N ASN A 136 -15.47 -21.38 2.46
CA ASN A 136 -16.64 -20.55 2.78
C ASN A 136 -16.47 -19.86 4.15
N GLN A 137 -16.01 -20.58 5.18
CA GLN A 137 -15.77 -20.00 6.51
C GLN A 137 -14.66 -18.94 6.46
N LEU A 138 -13.57 -19.20 5.75
CA LEU A 138 -12.51 -18.21 5.53
C LEU A 138 -13.03 -16.97 4.80
N ALA A 139 -13.94 -17.12 3.84
CA ALA A 139 -14.51 -15.98 3.12
C ALA A 139 -15.32 -15.06 4.04
N VAL A 140 -16.06 -15.63 5.01
CA VAL A 140 -16.77 -14.85 6.04
C VAL A 140 -15.78 -14.06 6.88
N LEU A 141 -14.75 -14.73 7.44
CA LEU A 141 -13.73 -14.06 8.25
C LEU A 141 -12.99 -12.96 7.48
N VAL A 142 -12.69 -13.18 6.19
CA VAL A 142 -12.02 -12.19 5.34
C VAL A 142 -12.94 -10.99 5.07
N ALA A 143 -14.25 -11.20 4.89
CA ALA A 143 -15.20 -10.11 4.73
C ALA A 143 -15.31 -9.25 5.99
N GLU A 144 -15.40 -9.89 7.17
CA GLU A 144 -15.44 -9.21 8.48
C GLU A 144 -14.14 -8.44 8.78
N ALA A 145 -12.98 -9.04 8.48
CA ALA A 145 -11.70 -8.38 8.66
C ALA A 145 -11.57 -7.14 7.75
N ARG A 146 -12.12 -7.19 6.53
CA ARG A 146 -12.13 -6.03 5.60
C ARG A 146 -13.02 -4.88 6.06
N THR A 147 -14.09 -5.15 6.81
CA THR A 147 -14.98 -4.09 7.32
C THR A 147 -14.43 -3.40 8.56
N THR A 148 -13.58 -4.08 9.31
CA THR A 148 -13.01 -3.58 10.58
C THR A 148 -11.78 -2.69 10.33
N GLU A 149 -11.04 -2.92 9.25
CA GLU A 149 -9.92 -2.05 8.86
C GLU A 149 -10.43 -0.73 8.25
N PRO A 150 -9.90 0.44 8.67
CA PRO A 150 -10.15 1.68 7.96
C PRO A 150 -9.67 1.52 6.51
N ALA A 151 -10.48 1.98 5.56
CA ALA A 151 -10.14 1.93 4.14
C ALA A 151 -8.71 2.45 3.96
N PRO A 152 -7.84 1.73 3.21
CA PRO A 152 -6.50 2.21 2.96
C PRO A 152 -6.62 3.61 2.39
N ILE A 153 -5.96 4.58 3.03
CA ILE A 153 -5.81 5.91 2.47
C ILE A 153 -5.17 5.68 1.11
N GLY A 154 -5.96 5.79 0.04
CA GLY A 154 -5.48 5.58 -1.32
C GLY A 154 -4.24 6.44 -1.55
N PRO A 155 -3.33 6.05 -2.46
CA PRO A 155 -2.15 6.85 -2.73
C PRO A 155 -2.61 8.29 -2.99
N VAL A 156 -2.17 9.21 -2.12
CA VAL A 156 -2.37 10.65 -2.32
C VAL A 156 -1.67 10.94 -3.63
N THR A 157 -2.45 10.98 -4.71
CA THR A 157 -1.93 11.33 -6.01
C THR A 157 -1.67 12.81 -5.90
N PHE A 158 -0.43 13.18 -5.60
CA PHE A 158 0.06 14.52 -5.85
C PHE A 158 -0.09 14.75 -7.34
N ARG A 159 -1.22 15.30 -7.74
CA ARG A 159 -1.41 15.88 -9.05
C ARG A 159 -0.84 17.29 -8.88
N PRO A 160 0.41 17.56 -9.28
CA PRO A 160 0.91 18.92 -9.25
C PRO A 160 -0.07 19.77 -10.04
N GLU A 161 -0.71 20.73 -9.38
CA GLU A 161 -1.56 21.67 -10.10
C GLU A 161 -0.68 22.39 -11.13
N PRO A 162 -1.15 22.58 -12.37
CA PRO A 162 -0.41 23.34 -13.35
C PRO A 162 -0.13 24.74 -12.77
N GLN A 163 1.15 25.03 -12.54
CA GLN A 163 1.64 26.31 -12.06
C GLN A 163 1.51 27.34 -13.19
N GLY A 164 0.34 27.98 -13.29
CA GLY A 164 0.12 29.10 -14.19
C GLY A 164 0.36 30.42 -13.48
N THR A 165 1.16 31.31 -14.09
CA THR A 165 1.23 32.72 -13.67
C THR A 165 -0.07 33.42 -14.11
N ARG A 166 -0.75 34.10 -13.18
CA ARG A 166 -1.95 34.90 -13.45
C ARG A 166 -1.63 36.38 -13.31
N VAL A 167 -2.14 37.19 -14.24
CA VAL A 167 -2.11 38.66 -14.16
C VAL A 167 -3.48 39.16 -13.70
N GLU A 168 -3.50 40.02 -12.69
CA GLU A 168 -4.64 40.75 -12.20
C GLU A 168 -4.43 42.25 -12.49
N ARG A 169 -5.45 42.95 -12.99
CA ARG A 169 -5.39 44.40 -13.23
C ARG A 169 -5.95 45.11 -12.00
N LEU A 170 -5.13 45.92 -11.33
CA LEU A 170 -5.51 46.69 -10.14
C LEU A 170 -5.99 48.11 -10.48
N GLY A 171 -5.53 48.66 -11.61
CA GLY A 171 -5.87 50.02 -12.04
C GLY A 171 -5.75 50.25 -13.55
N SER A 172 -5.77 51.52 -13.95
CA SER A 172 -5.65 51.93 -15.36
C SER A 172 -4.31 51.51 -15.99
N ASN A 173 -3.22 51.58 -15.23
CA ASN A 173 -1.88 51.16 -15.65
C ASN A 173 -1.11 50.42 -14.54
N GLU A 174 -1.84 49.64 -13.73
CA GLU A 174 -1.30 48.92 -12.57
C GLU A 174 -1.76 47.47 -12.55
N PHE A 175 -0.82 46.54 -12.38
CA PHE A 175 -1.03 45.10 -12.51
C PHE A 175 -0.40 44.35 -11.34
N ARG A 176 -0.97 43.20 -10.98
CA ARG A 176 -0.42 42.27 -9.99
C ARG A 176 -0.25 40.90 -10.60
N LEU A 177 0.94 40.33 -10.42
CA LEU A 177 1.29 38.99 -10.85
C LEU A 177 1.19 38.03 -9.67
N HIS A 178 0.45 36.94 -9.89
CA HIS A 178 0.33 35.83 -8.96
C HIS A 178 0.99 34.60 -9.56
N GLY A 179 1.86 33.94 -8.82
CA GLY A 179 2.54 32.74 -9.29
C GLY A 179 3.64 32.27 -8.36
N ARG A 180 3.54 31.01 -7.91
CA ARG A 180 4.47 30.43 -6.95
C ARG A 180 5.95 30.52 -7.39
N ASP A 181 6.21 30.36 -8.68
CA ASP A 181 7.56 30.39 -9.23
C ASP A 181 8.15 31.81 -9.28
N ILE A 182 7.36 32.81 -9.71
CA ILE A 182 7.85 34.20 -9.79
C ILE A 182 7.97 34.83 -8.40
N GLU A 183 7.02 34.54 -7.50
CA GLU A 183 7.07 34.99 -6.11
C GLU A 183 8.28 34.40 -5.37
N ARG A 184 8.60 33.11 -5.59
CA ARG A 184 9.83 32.51 -5.04
C ARG A 184 11.08 33.16 -5.60
N SER A 185 11.14 33.37 -6.91
CA SER A 185 12.30 34.00 -7.54
C SER A 185 12.57 35.40 -7.00
N ILE A 186 11.55 36.15 -6.58
CA ILE A 186 11.73 37.49 -6.00
C ILE A 186 12.05 37.42 -4.50
N ALA A 187 11.38 36.55 -3.75
CA ALA A 187 11.63 36.40 -2.32
C ALA A 187 13.04 35.87 -1.98
N LEU A 188 13.68 35.16 -2.91
CA LEU A 188 15.00 34.54 -2.73
C LEU A 188 16.17 35.41 -3.21
N ASN A 189 15.92 36.55 -3.86
CA ASN A 189 16.96 37.40 -4.45
C ASN A 189 17.08 38.76 -3.74
N ASP A 190 18.31 39.25 -3.57
CA ASP A 190 18.56 40.61 -3.07
C ASP A 190 18.40 41.62 -4.22
N LEU A 191 17.26 42.34 -4.18
CA LEU A 191 16.78 43.24 -5.24
C LEU A 191 17.58 44.54 -5.34
N THR A 192 18.63 44.71 -4.52
CA THR A 192 19.55 45.85 -4.60
C THR A 192 20.74 45.61 -5.54
N ASN A 193 20.90 44.38 -6.04
CA ASN A 193 21.98 43.99 -6.94
C ASN A 193 21.52 43.96 -8.42
N ALA A 194 22.30 44.58 -9.31
CA ALA A 194 22.10 44.53 -10.76
C ALA A 194 22.07 43.10 -11.33
N ASP A 195 22.85 42.17 -10.75
CA ASP A 195 22.86 40.77 -11.19
C ASP A 195 21.55 40.03 -10.84
N ALA A 196 20.92 40.39 -9.72
CA ALA A 196 19.65 39.82 -9.30
C ALA A 196 18.50 40.31 -10.18
N LEU A 197 18.53 41.57 -10.63
CA LEU A 197 17.57 42.13 -11.57
C LEU A 197 17.66 41.41 -12.94
N ASN A 198 18.87 41.19 -13.45
CA ASN A 198 19.07 40.44 -14.70
C ASN A 198 18.57 38.98 -14.60
N TYR A 199 18.78 38.34 -13.45
CA TYR A 199 18.28 36.99 -13.20
C TYR A 199 16.74 36.94 -13.19
N ILE A 200 16.09 37.92 -12.56
CA ILE A 200 14.64 38.01 -12.52
C ILE A 200 14.09 38.27 -13.93
N ASP A 201 14.72 39.14 -14.72
CA ASP A 201 14.32 39.45 -16.09
C ASP A 201 14.37 38.21 -17.02
N ASP A 202 15.50 37.50 -17.08
CA ASP A 202 15.61 36.24 -17.85
C ASP A 202 14.57 35.21 -17.38
N ARG A 203 14.29 35.14 -16.07
CA ARG A 203 13.28 34.24 -15.53
C ARG A 203 11.86 34.64 -15.94
N MET A 204 11.54 35.93 -15.94
CA MET A 204 10.25 36.46 -16.40
C MET A 204 10.01 36.20 -17.88
N SER A 205 11.03 36.38 -18.72
CA SER A 205 10.94 36.10 -20.16
C SER A 205 10.75 34.61 -20.45
N ARG A 206 11.43 33.70 -19.72
CA ARG A 206 11.20 32.25 -19.80
C ARG A 206 9.80 31.82 -19.38
N LEU A 207 9.21 32.51 -18.41
CA LEU A 207 7.84 32.28 -17.95
C LEU A 207 6.77 32.93 -18.84
N GLY A 208 7.17 33.68 -19.88
CA GLY A 208 6.26 34.32 -20.83
C GLY A 208 5.46 35.48 -20.24
N ILE A 209 5.92 36.06 -19.13
CA ILE A 209 5.24 37.14 -18.41
C ILE A 209 5.07 38.41 -19.27
N PRO A 210 6.06 38.85 -20.07
CA PRO A 210 5.88 40.02 -20.94
C PRO A 210 4.67 39.92 -21.88
N ARG A 211 4.44 38.73 -22.45
CA ARG A 211 3.28 38.45 -23.32
C ARG A 211 1.96 38.47 -22.55
N LEU A 212 1.98 38.02 -21.29
CA LEU A 212 0.79 38.04 -20.43
C LEU A 212 0.43 39.48 -20.02
N LEU A 213 1.42 40.31 -19.69
CA LEU A 213 1.23 41.74 -19.39
C LEU A 213 0.72 42.52 -20.61
N ALA A 214 1.31 42.28 -21.78
CA ALA A 214 0.83 42.88 -23.03
C ALA A 214 -0.63 42.49 -23.35
N ARG A 215 -0.99 41.21 -23.17
CA ARG A 215 -2.39 40.75 -23.31
C ARG A 215 -3.33 41.33 -22.26
N ALA A 216 -2.83 41.55 -21.04
CA ALA A 216 -3.59 42.21 -19.99
C ALA A 216 -3.78 43.70 -20.27
N GLY A 217 -3.04 44.28 -21.22
CA GLY A 217 -3.11 45.66 -21.67
C GLY A 217 -2.22 46.62 -20.88
N ALA A 218 -1.04 46.15 -20.44
CA ALA A 218 0.00 47.00 -19.85
C ALA A 218 0.68 47.84 -20.93
N THR A 219 0.85 49.13 -20.67
CA THR A 219 1.60 50.05 -21.53
C THR A 219 2.96 50.38 -20.90
N GLU A 220 3.85 51.00 -21.67
CA GLU A 220 5.13 51.48 -21.15
C GLU A 220 4.93 52.35 -19.89
N GLY A 221 5.72 52.08 -18.85
CA GLY A 221 5.58 52.72 -17.53
C GLY A 221 4.43 52.19 -16.67
N ALA A 222 3.90 50.99 -16.96
CA ALA A 222 2.94 50.32 -16.08
C ALA A 222 3.61 49.82 -14.80
N ILE A 223 2.95 50.01 -13.65
CA ILE A 223 3.45 49.49 -12.38
C ILE A 223 3.01 48.04 -12.23
N VAL A 224 3.97 47.13 -12.09
CA VAL A 224 3.71 45.69 -11.93
C VAL A 224 4.15 45.23 -10.55
N TRP A 225 3.22 44.67 -9.79
CA TRP A 225 3.42 44.14 -8.45
C TRP A 225 3.63 42.63 -8.44
N ILE A 226 4.63 42.16 -7.70
CA ILE A 226 4.82 40.76 -7.35
C ILE A 226 5.05 40.66 -5.83
N GLY A 227 4.08 40.11 -5.10
CA GLY A 227 4.10 40.16 -3.64
C GLY A 227 4.13 41.60 -3.12
N THR A 228 5.20 41.97 -2.40
CA THR A 228 5.44 43.33 -1.89
C THR A 228 6.37 44.16 -2.79
N PHE A 229 6.90 43.59 -3.87
CA PHE A 229 7.81 44.26 -4.79
C PHE A 229 7.04 44.85 -5.98
N SER A 230 7.51 45.99 -6.50
CA SER A 230 6.96 46.64 -7.69
C SER A 230 8.06 47.13 -8.62
N PHE A 231 7.82 47.10 -9.93
CA PHE A 231 8.71 47.65 -10.95
C PHE A 231 7.92 48.29 -12.09
N ASP A 232 8.59 49.14 -12.87
CA ASP A 232 8.03 49.74 -14.07
C ASP A 232 8.21 48.81 -15.27
N TYR A 233 7.11 48.53 -15.96
CA TYR A 233 7.09 47.69 -17.14
C TYR A 233 7.61 48.45 -18.36
N THR A 234 8.68 47.91 -18.95
CA THR A 234 9.21 48.34 -20.24
C THR A 234 8.94 47.23 -21.25
N PRO A 235 8.17 47.48 -22.32
CA PRO A 235 7.99 46.51 -23.39
C PRO A 235 9.34 46.15 -24.03
N GLU A 236 9.62 44.86 -24.23
CA GLU A 236 10.74 44.44 -25.09
C GLU A 236 10.48 44.97 -26.51
N GLN A 237 11.48 45.64 -27.11
CA GLN A 237 11.44 46.08 -28.52
C GLN A 237 11.52 44.89 -29.49
#